data_AF-A0A7V5PHC6-F1
#
_entry.id   AF-A0A7V5PHC6-F1
#
_cell.length_a   1.000
_cell.length_b   1.000
_cell.length_c   1.000
_cell.angle_alpha   90.00
_cell.angle_beta   90.00
_cell.angle_gamma   90.00
#
_symmetry.space_group_name_H-M   'P 1'
#
loop_
_entity.id
_entity.type
_entity.pdbx_description
1 polymer ?
#
loop_
_entity_poly.entity_id
_entity_poly.type
_entity_poly.pdbx_seq_one_letter_code
_entity_poly.pdbx_strand_id
1 'polypeptide(L)' 'QQGFLMRTPRGRMATALAYRHFGLRAPARSEAEVPDLFAE' A
#
# COMPACT_ATOMS: atom_id res chain seq x y z
N GLN A 1 5.32 -19.68 3.97
CA GLN A 1 4.83 -18.42 3.38
C GLN A 1 5.51 -17.27 4.12
N GLN A 2 6.36 -16.44 3.50
CA GLN A 2 7.23 -15.47 4.21
C GLN A 2 6.56 -14.14 4.64
N GLY A 3 5.26 -13.97 4.40
CA GLY A 3 4.54 -12.76 4.84
C GLY A 3 4.72 -11.51 3.97
N PHE A 4 5.17 -11.65 2.72
CA PHE A 4 5.35 -10.53 1.79
C PHE A 4 4.05 -9.93 1.23
N LEU A 5 2.97 -10.72 1.19
CA LEU A 5 1.69 -10.30 0.65
C LEU A 5 0.58 -10.52 1.69
N MET A 6 -0.27 -9.52 1.87
CA MET A 6 -1.51 -9.63 2.64
C MET A 6 -2.72 -9.64 1.70
N ARG A 7 -3.80 -10.32 2.11
CA ARG A 7 -5.05 -10.35 1.36
C ARG A 7 -5.88 -9.11 1.63
N THR A 8 -6.53 -8.59 0.60
CA THR A 8 -7.51 -7.50 0.67
C THR A 8 -8.71 -7.86 -0.19
N PRO A 9 -9.88 -7.22 0.00
CA PRO A 9 -11.03 -7.42 -0.89
C PRO A 9 -10.74 -7.10 -2.36
N ARG A 10 -9.71 -6.29 -2.64
CA ARG A 10 -9.28 -5.92 -4.00
C ARG A 10 -8.08 -6.71 -4.50
N GLY A 11 -7.68 -7.79 -3.82
CA GLY A 11 -6.59 -8.67 -4.25
C GLY A 11 -5.51 -8.88 -3.20
N ARG A 12 -4.25 -8.60 -3.54
CA ARG A 12 -3.10 -8.74 -2.64
C ARG A 12 -2.37 -7.41 -2.53
N MET A 13 -1.93 -7.07 -1.32
CA MET A 13 -1.13 -5.87 -1.06
C MET A 13 0.25 -6.27 -0.52
N ALA A 14 1.29 -5.58 -0.98
CA ALA A 14 2.65 -5.77 -0.48
C ALA A 14 2.74 -5.29 0.98
N THR A 15 3.36 -6.10 1.84
CA THR A 15 3.61 -5.73 3.23
C THR A 15 4.90 -4.92 3.35
N ALA A 16 5.09 -4.23 4.48
CA ALA A 16 6.34 -3.53 4.76
C ALA A 16 7.59 -4.45 4.67
N LEU A 17 7.42 -5.75 4.95
CA LEU A 17 8.48 -6.74 4.80
C LEU A 17 8.90 -6.91 3.34
N ALA A 18 7.95 -6.89 2.39
CA ALA A 18 8.25 -6.98 0.97
C ALA A 18 9.06 -5.77 0.51
N TYR A 19 8.63 -4.57 0.89
CA TYR A 19 9.37 -3.34 0.59
C TYR A 19 10.81 -3.39 1.10
N ARG A 20 11.03 -3.78 2.36
CA ARG A 20 12.38 -3.92 2.92
C ARG A 20 13.22 -4.97 2.20
N HIS A 21 12.63 -6.11 1.82
CA HIS A 21 13.36 -7.17 1.12
C HIS A 21 13.87 -6.71 -0.26
N PHE A 22 13.08 -5.88 -0.95
CA PHE A 22 13.47 -5.30 -2.23
C PHE A 22 14.25 -3.99 -2.11
N GLY A 23 14.58 -3.53 -0.90
CA GLY A 23 15.28 -2.26 -0.69
C GLY A 23 14.45 -1.02 -1.08
N LEU A 24 13.12 -1.16 -1.18
CA LEU A 24 12.20 -0.10 -1.56
C LEU A 24 11.65 0.60 -0.32
N ARG A 25 11.37 1.90 -0.44
CA ARG A 25 10.62 2.64 0.58
C ARG A 25 9.14 2.30 0.45
N ALA A 26 8.53 1.81 1.54
CA ALA A 26 7.09 1.61 1.57
C ALA A 26 6.37 2.97 1.37
N PRO A 27 5.26 3.01 0.64
CA PRO A 27 4.48 4.23 0.50
C PRO A 27 4.07 4.71 1.88
N ALA A 28 4.24 6.01 2.15
CA ALA A 28 3.66 6.61 3.33
C ALA A 28 2.15 6.34 3.27
N ARG A 29 1.53 5.92 4.38
CA ARG A 29 0.07 5.78 4.45
C ARG A 29 -0.49 7.13 4.03
N SER A 30 -1.02 7.18 2.82
CA SER A 30 -1.68 8.36 2.30
C SER A 30 -2.99 8.49 3.06
N GLU A 31 -2.96 9.15 4.21
CA GLU A 31 -4.00 10.12 4.57
C GLU A 31 -3.87 11.33 3.63
N ALA A 32 -3.64 11.09 2.34
CA ALA A 32 -3.86 12.11 1.35
C ALA A 32 -5.37 12.32 1.42
N GLU A 33 -5.79 13.46 1.96
CA GLU A 33 -7.01 14.12 1.56
C GLU A 33 -7.00 14.08 0.04
N VAL A 34 -7.62 13.05 -0.53
CA VAL A 34 -7.87 13.02 -1.96
C VAL A 34 -8.86 14.15 -2.15
N PRO A 35 -8.47 15.27 -2.79
CA PRO A 35 -9.43 16.32 -3.06
C PRO A 35 -10.58 15.68 -3.83
N ASP A 36 -11.82 15.98 -3.44
CA ASP A 36 -12.98 15.45 -4.12
C ASP A 36 -12.89 15.85 -5.60
N LEU A 37 -12.70 14.85 -6.47
CA LEU A 37 -12.49 15.03 -7.89
C LEU A 37 -13.73 15.64 -8.59
N PHE A 38 -14.89 15.61 -7.92
CA PHE A 38 -16.18 16.05 -8.45
C PHE A 38 -16.76 17.27 -7.71
N ALA A 39 -15.96 17.95 -6.87
CA ALA A 39 -16.40 19.18 -6.22
C ALA A 39 -16.35 20.38 -7.19
N GLU A 40 -17.41 20.52 -8.00
CA GLU A 40 -17.85 21.78 -8.63
C GLU A 40 -19.31 22.05 -8.28
#